data_AF-A0A959WD54-F1
#
_entry.id   AF-A0A959WD54-F1
#
_cell.length_a   1.000
_cell.length_b   1.000
_cell.length_c   1.000
_cell.angle_alpha   90.00
_cell.angle_beta   90.00
_cell.angle_gamma   90.00
#
_symmetry.space_group_name_H-M   'P 1'
#
loop_
_entity.id
_entity.type
_entity.pdbx_description
1 polymer ?
#
loop_
_entity_poly.entity_id
_entity_poly.type
_entity_poly.pdbx_seq_one_letter_code
_entity_poly.pdbx_strand_id
1 'polypeptide(L)' 'GIADRVQLDFGLLRDLGYYTGAILEVYDPAYGDVLGGGGRYDGLLGAFGRPLPAAGFSLYLDRLHIAQAAEQERAS' A
#
# COMPACT_ATOMS: atom_id res chain seq x y z
N GLY A 1 -12.58 -14.73 5.90
CA GLY A 1 -11.59 -14.23 4.93
C GLY A 1 -11.21 -12.80 5.29
N ILE A 2 -10.49 -12.07 4.43
CA ILE A 2 -10.04 -10.70 4.71
C ILE A 2 -10.95 -9.61 4.13
N ALA A 3 -12.10 -9.96 3.56
CA ALA A 3 -12.95 -9.04 2.80
C ALA A 3 -13.34 -7.79 3.63
N ASP A 4 -13.63 -7.96 4.92
CA ASP A 4 -14.00 -6.85 5.83
C ASP A 4 -12.83 -5.89 6.13
N ARG A 5 -11.62 -6.20 5.67
CA ARG A 5 -10.40 -5.39 5.80
C ARG A 5 -9.96 -4.78 4.46
N VAL A 6 -10.76 -4.95 3.40
CA VAL A 6 -10.45 -4.45 2.05
C VAL A 6 -11.59 -3.54 1.58
N GLN A 7 -11.23 -2.31 1.21
CA GLN A 7 -12.13 -1.38 0.55
C GLN A 7 -11.68 -1.18 -0.89
N LEU A 8 -12.63 -1.21 -1.83
CA LEU A 8 -12.37 -0.85 -3.22
C LEU A 8 -12.64 0.64 -3.40
N ASP A 9 -11.61 1.38 -3.77
CA ASP A 9 -11.68 2.79 -4.09
C ASP A 9 -11.24 3.01 -5.54
N PHE A 10 -12.18 3.42 -6.39
CA PHE A 10 -11.93 3.74 -7.79
C PHE A 10 -11.36 5.16 -8.01
N GLY A 11 -11.34 5.99 -6.95
CA GLY A 11 -10.70 7.30 -6.93
C GLY A 11 -9.27 7.28 -6.41
N LEU A 12 -8.76 6.11 -6.00
CA LEU A 12 -7.38 5.97 -5.55
C LEU A 12 -6.41 6.21 -6.72
N LEU A 13 -5.49 7.16 -6.53
CA LEU A 13 -4.48 7.55 -7.52
C LEU A 13 -3.10 7.58 -6.88
N ARG A 14 -2.06 7.13 -7.60
CA ARG A 14 -0.66 7.31 -7.20
C ARG A 14 0.14 7.95 -8.33
N ASP A 15 0.94 8.94 -7.98
CA ASP A 15 1.65 9.82 -8.93
C ASP A 15 2.92 9.20 -9.57
N LEU A 16 3.15 7.90 -9.37
CA LEU A 16 4.41 7.26 -9.77
C LEU A 16 4.46 6.87 -11.26
N GLY A 17 3.32 6.90 -11.96
CA GLY A 17 3.23 6.68 -13.42
C GLY A 17 3.60 5.27 -13.93
N TYR A 18 4.27 4.43 -13.13
CA TYR A 18 4.73 3.10 -13.53
C TYR A 18 3.75 1.97 -13.21
N TYR A 19 2.66 2.25 -12.49
CA TYR A 19 1.65 1.24 -12.19
C TYR A 19 0.83 0.91 -13.45
N THR A 20 0.54 -0.37 -13.62
CA THR A 20 -0.08 -0.97 -14.82
C THR A 20 -1.37 -1.73 -14.50
N GLY A 21 -1.82 -1.69 -13.24
CA GLY A 21 -3.00 -2.43 -12.79
C GLY A 21 -3.40 -2.00 -11.39
N ALA A 22 -3.89 -2.96 -10.60
CA ALA A 22 -4.34 -2.70 -9.23
C ALA A 22 -3.25 -2.04 -8.39
N ILE A 23 -3.65 -1.03 -7.63
CA ILE A 23 -2.85 -0.34 -6.62
C ILE A 23 -3.51 -0.50 -5.26
N LEU A 24 -2.71 -0.41 -4.20
CA LEU A 24 -3.16 -0.54 -2.83
C LEU A 24 -2.49 0.51 -1.95
N GLU A 25 -3.23 0.93 -0.94
CA GLU A 25 -2.75 1.70 0.20
C GLU A 25 -3.20 1.02 1.49
N VAL A 26 -2.32 1.06 2.49
CA VAL A 26 -2.56 0.45 3.80
C VAL A 26 -2.81 1.58 4.79
N TYR A 27 -3.90 1.46 5.53
CA TYR A 27 -4.33 2.44 6.52
C TYR A 27 -4.55 1.78 7.87
N ASP A 28 -4.40 2.57 8.93
CA ASP A 28 -4.80 2.21 10.28
C ASP A 28 -5.67 3.34 10.88
N PRO A 29 -6.87 3.03 11.41
CA PRO A 29 -7.78 4.03 11.96
C PRO A 29 -7.25 4.81 13.18
N ALA A 30 -6.20 4.34 13.85
CA ALA A 30 -5.54 5.05 14.93
C ALA A 30 -4.47 6.02 14.46
N TYR A 31 -3.93 5.85 13.25
CA TYR A 31 -2.87 6.70 12.70
C TYR A 31 -3.38 7.80 11.76
N GLY A 32 -4.37 7.50 10.92
CA GLY A 32 -5.02 8.50 10.06
C GLY A 32 -4.25 8.93 8.81
N ASP A 33 -3.12 8.30 8.48
CA ASP A 33 -2.37 8.48 7.22
C ASP A 33 -1.92 7.12 6.66
N VAL A 34 -1.39 7.11 5.44
CA VAL A 34 -0.93 5.91 4.73
C VAL A 34 0.27 5.29 5.45
N LEU A 35 0.14 4.02 5.85
CA LEU A 35 1.20 3.20 6.42
C LEU A 35 2.09 2.55 5.37
N GLY A 36 1.63 2.50 4.14
CA GLY A 36 2.37 1.96 3.02
C GLY A 36 1.46 1.69 1.83
N GLY A 37 2.03 1.11 0.79
CA GLY A 37 1.23 0.70 -0.35
C GLY A 37 2.06 0.05 -1.42
N GLY A 38 1.42 -0.18 -2.56
CA GLY A 38 2.01 -0.95 -3.64
C GLY A 38 1.05 -1.11 -4.80
N GLY A 39 1.35 -2.08 -5.65
CA GLY A 39 0.52 -2.39 -6.80
C GLY A 39 1.27 -3.19 -7.86
N ARG A 40 0.63 -3.30 -9.02
CA ARG A 40 1.16 -4.02 -10.19
C ARG A 40 1.90 -3.08 -11.14
N TYR A 41 3.10 -3.44 -11.56
CA TYR A 41 4.03 -2.60 -12.33
C TYR A 41 4.78 -3.38 -13.41
N ASP A 42 4.04 -4.04 -14.32
CA ASP A 42 4.59 -4.90 -15.37
C ASP A 42 5.55 -4.19 -16.33
N GLY A 43 5.37 -2.88 -16.56
CA GLY A 43 6.23 -2.10 -17.43
C GLY A 43 7.63 -1.83 -16.86
N LEU A 44 7.79 -1.93 -15.54
CA LEU A 44 9.01 -1.48 -14.86
C LEU A 44 10.22 -2.34 -15.23
N LEU A 45 10.12 -3.67 -15.15
CA LEU A 45 11.26 -4.55 -15.46
C LEU A 45 11.60 -4.53 -16.95
N GLY A 46 10.62 -4.21 -17.81
CA GLY A 46 10.85 -3.98 -19.24
C GLY A 46 11.86 -2.86 -19.51
N ALA A 47 11.84 -1.78 -18.71
CA ALA A 47 12.82 -0.70 -18.79
C ALA A 47 14.26 -1.15 -18.46
N PHE A 48 14.44 -2.31 -17.82
CA PHE A 48 15.73 -2.92 -17.49
C PHE A 48 16.05 -4.16 -18.36
N GLY A 49 15.34 -4.35 -19.47
CA GLY A 49 15.62 -5.42 -20.44
C GLY A 49 15.04 -6.80 -20.07
N ARG A 50 14.12 -6.87 -19.10
CA ARG A 50 13.47 -8.12 -18.68
C ARG A 50 11.95 -7.96 -18.60
N PRO A 51 11.20 -8.05 -19.72
CA PRO A 51 9.75 -7.89 -19.72
C PRO A 51 9.09 -9.05 -18.98
N LEU A 52 8.71 -8.83 -17.72
CA LEU A 52 8.07 -9.80 -16.84
C LEU A 52 6.99 -9.10 -16.01
N PRO A 53 5.85 -9.77 -15.72
CA PRO A 53 4.86 -9.25 -14.79
C PRO A 53 5.48 -9.01 -13.41
N ALA A 54 5.07 -7.93 -12.76
CA ALA A 54 5.62 -7.57 -11.45
C ALA A 54 4.58 -6.91 -10.55
N ALA A 55 4.62 -7.25 -9.27
CA ALA A 55 3.81 -6.64 -8.24
C ALA A 55 4.55 -6.68 -6.91
N GLY A 56 4.22 -5.75 -6.03
CA GLY A 56 4.85 -5.64 -4.73
C GLY A 56 4.27 -4.48 -3.93
N PHE A 57 4.72 -4.37 -2.69
CA PHE A 57 4.33 -3.31 -1.77
C PHE A 57 5.48 -3.00 -0.82
N SER A 58 5.38 -1.85 -0.17
CA SER A 58 6.26 -1.44 0.91
C SER A 58 5.46 -0.84 2.04
N LEU A 59 6.04 -0.88 3.25
CA LEU A 59 5.48 -0.29 4.45
C LEU A 59 6.50 0.67 5.06
N TYR A 60 6.02 1.77 5.63
CA TYR A 60 6.81 2.71 6.40
C TYR A 60 6.92 2.19 7.84
N LEU A 61 8.10 1.69 8.23
CA LEU A 61 8.31 1.05 9.53
C LEU A 61 8.14 2.02 10.71
N ASP A 62 8.56 3.27 10.54
CA ASP A 62 8.35 4.37 11.46
C ASP A 62 6.86 4.65 11.69
N ARG A 63 6.07 4.72 10.62
CA ARG A 63 4.62 4.95 10.70
C ARG A 63 3.90 3.77 11.34
N LEU A 64 4.30 2.55 10.99
CA LEU A 64 3.78 1.33 11.61
C LEU A 64 4.02 1.31 13.12
N HIS A 65 5.21 1.70 13.56
CA HIS A 65 5.52 1.76 14.98
C HIS A 65 4.62 2.76 15.71
N ILE A 66 4.40 3.95 15.14
CA ILE A 66 3.52 4.96 15.72
C ILE A 66 2.07 4.47 15.76
N ALA A 67 1.56 3.88 14.67
CA ALA A 67 0.22 3.32 14.61
C ALA A 67 0.00 2.25 15.69
N GLN A 68 0.98 1.36 15.86
CA GLN A 68 0.95 0.30 16.87
C GLN A 68 0.96 0.84 18.31
N ALA A 69 1.63 1.97 18.56
CA ALA A 69 1.57 2.65 19.86
C ALA A 69 0.20 3.30 20.10
N ALA A 70 -0.36 3.95 19.08
CA ALA A 70 -1.67 4.61 19.16
C ALA A 70 -2.82 3.61 19.41
N GLU A 71 -2.77 2.42 18.80
CA GLU A 71 -3.73 1.34 19.08
C GLU A 71 -3.65 0.84 20.53
N GLN A 72 -2.45 0.77 21.13
CA GLN A 72 -2.28 0.36 22.52
C GLN A 72 -2.88 1.36 23.50
N GLU A 73 -2.71 2.67 23.25
CA GLU A 73 -3.32 3.73 24.05
C GLU A 73 -4.84 3.74 23.95
N ARG A 74 -5.42 3.42 22.77
CA ARG A 74 -6.87 3.30 22.61
C ARG A 74 -7.46 2.08 23.33
N ALA A 75 -6.66 1.05 23.55
CA ALA A 75 -7.09 -0.19 24.21
C ALA A 75 -7.01 -0.13 25.75
N SER A 76 -6.39 0.91 26.32
CA SER A 76 -6.28 1.16 27.76
C SER A 76 -7.35 2.12 28.27
#